data_AF-A0A7S3XJH7-F1
#
_entry.id   AF-A0A7S3XJH7-F1
#
_cell.length_a   1.000
_cell.length_b   1.000
_cell.length_c   1.000
_cell.angle_alpha   90.00
_cell.angle_beta   90.00
_cell.angle_gamma   90.00
#
_symmetry.space_group_name_H-M   'P 1'
#
loop_
_entity.id
_entity.type
_entity.pdbx_description
1 polymer ?
#
loop_
_entity_poly.entity_id
_entity_poly.type
_entity_poly.pdbx_seq_one_letter_code
_entity_poly.pdbx_strand_id
1 'polypeptide(L)'
;FFCWTIMTTIGYGSYSPSTRAGKLFVTLYTIVSVPLFLVSLAHLSSSMAKLGQFVAGRFQTNGSESKTFVFGIFALGVFYLLGSAVIFAEGHTGWDYLDAVYYAVITLFTVGL
;
A
#
# COMPACT_ATOMS: atom_id res chain seq x y z
N PHE A 1 1.44 9.13 -10.59
CA PHE A 1 2.37 9.20 -9.45
C PHE A 1 1.95 10.25 -8.43
N PHE A 2 2.11 11.56 -8.70
CA PHE A 2 1.83 12.65 -7.75
C PHE A 2 0.43 12.62 -7.10
N CYS A 3 -0.64 12.50 -7.87
CA CYS A 3 -2.00 12.46 -7.30
C CYS A 3 -2.24 11.22 -6.42
N TRP A 4 -1.68 10.08 -6.82
CA TRP A 4 -1.75 8.83 -6.03
C TRP A 4 -1.07 9.01 -4.68
N THR A 5 0.15 9.56 -4.66
CA THR A 5 0.93 9.76 -3.43
C THR A 5 0.28 10.76 -2.46
N ILE A 6 -0.50 11.73 -2.97
CA ILE A 6 -1.29 12.64 -2.13
C ILE A 6 -2.52 11.93 -1.58
N MET A 7 -3.24 11.19 -2.44
CA MET A 7 -4.44 10.45 -2.06
C MET A 7 -4.13 9.39 -0.98
N THR A 8 -3.00 8.68 -1.10
CA THR A 8 -2.54 7.68 -0.14
C THR A 8 -1.67 8.27 0.98
N THR A 9 -1.60 9.59 1.10
CA THR A 9 -0.83 10.33 2.12
C THR A 9 0.66 9.98 2.24
N ILE A 10 1.28 9.42 1.19
CA ILE A 10 2.72 9.12 1.17
C ILE A 10 3.53 10.40 1.01
N GLY A 11 3.15 11.25 0.05
CA GLY A 11 3.71 12.60 -0.12
C GLY A 11 5.25 12.74 -0.14
N TYR A 12 5.98 12.05 -1.03
CA TYR A 12 7.46 12.13 -1.18
C TYR A 12 8.07 13.54 -1.38
N GLY A 13 7.25 14.59 -1.53
CA GLY A 13 7.73 15.97 -1.70
C GLY A 13 8.48 16.29 -3.01
N SER A 14 8.89 15.30 -3.80
CA SER A 14 9.72 15.48 -5.00
C SER A 14 9.02 16.27 -6.10
N TYR A 15 7.69 16.16 -6.16
CA TYR A 15 6.83 16.97 -7.02
C TYR A 15 5.88 17.74 -6.12
N SER A 16 6.00 19.06 -6.04
CA SER A 16 5.15 19.91 -5.22
C SER A 16 4.78 21.19 -5.99
N PRO A 17 3.51 21.63 -5.96
CA PRO A 17 3.09 22.82 -6.70
C PRO A 17 3.76 24.07 -6.15
N SER A 18 4.51 24.77 -7.02
CA SER A 18 5.16 26.05 -6.68
C SER A 18 4.21 27.24 -6.78
N THR A 19 3.16 27.16 -7.62
CA THR A 19 2.21 28.26 -7.85
C THR A 19 1.14 28.35 -6.78
N ARG A 20 0.67 29.57 -6.49
CA ARG A 20 -0.40 29.83 -5.50
C ARG A 20 -1.69 29.10 -5.83
N ALA A 21 -2.07 29.08 -7.11
CA ALA A 21 -3.25 28.38 -7.60
C ALA A 21 -3.11 26.84 -7.48
N GLY A 22 -1.93 26.29 -7.80
CA GLY A 22 -1.67 24.86 -7.69
C GLY A 22 -1.74 24.35 -6.24
N LYS A 23 -1.22 25.14 -5.28
CA LYS A 23 -1.34 24.82 -3.85
C LYS A 23 -2.80 24.77 -3.40
N LEU A 24 -3.60 25.76 -3.79
CA LEU A 24 -5.03 25.79 -3.46
C LEU A 24 -5.78 24.57 -4.05
N PHE A 25 -5.50 24.22 -5.31
CA PHE A 25 -6.08 23.07 -5.96
C PHE A 25 -5.73 21.76 -5.24
N VAL A 26 -4.45 21.55 -4.89
CA VAL A 26 -4.00 20.36 -4.18
C VAL A 26 -4.63 20.28 -2.79
N THR A 27 -4.74 21.38 -2.05
CA THR A 27 -5.42 21.40 -0.75
C THR A 27 -6.88 20.93 -0.85
N LEU A 28 -7.63 21.44 -1.83
CA LEU A 28 -9.02 21.01 -2.05
C LEU A 28 -9.10 19.55 -2.49
N TYR A 29 -8.19 19.11 -3.36
CA TYR A 29 -8.09 17.73 -3.79
C TYR A 29 -7.86 16.78 -2.61
N THR A 30 -6.90 17.08 -1.73
CA THR A 30 -6.56 16.24 -0.57
C THR A 30 -7.74 16.07 0.39
N ILE A 31 -8.50 17.14 0.65
CA ILE A 31 -9.67 17.09 1.54
C ILE A 31 -10.72 16.09 1.06
N VAL A 32 -10.88 15.93 -0.25
CA VAL A 32 -11.87 15.01 -0.84
C VAL A 32 -11.26 13.63 -1.08
N SER A 33 -10.02 13.56 -1.57
CA SER A 33 -9.41 12.30 -2.00
C SER A 33 -9.06 11.38 -0.83
N VAL A 34 -8.54 11.91 0.28
CA VAL A 34 -8.12 11.12 1.44
C VAL A 34 -9.30 10.37 2.09
N PRO A 35 -10.44 11.00 2.44
CA PRO A 35 -11.57 10.27 3.01
C PRO A 35 -12.19 9.27 2.03
N LEU A 36 -12.27 9.61 0.73
CA LEU A 36 -12.75 8.66 -0.29
C LEU A 36 -11.82 7.45 -0.41
N PHE A 37 -10.52 7.66 -0.31
CA PHE A 37 -9.54 6.58 -0.32
C PHE A 37 -9.68 5.67 0.91
N LEU A 38 -9.86 6.24 2.10
CA LEU A 38 -10.08 5.47 3.33
C LEU A 38 -11.36 4.61 3.27
N VAL A 39 -12.47 5.17 2.77
CA VAL A 39 -13.72 4.42 2.58
C VAL A 39 -13.52 3.29 1.57
N SER A 40 -12.88 3.59 0.44
CA SER A 40 -12.55 2.58 -0.57
C SER A 40 -11.67 1.46 -0.01
N LEU A 41 -10.70 1.81 0.85
CA LEU A 41 -9.83 0.86 1.53
C LEU A 41 -10.60 -0.01 2.53
N ALA A 42 -11.57 0.55 3.25
CA ALA A 42 -12.45 -0.20 4.15
C ALA A 42 -13.37 -1.17 3.39
N HIS A 43 -13.87 -0.78 2.21
CA HIS A 43 -14.63 -1.68 1.34
C HIS A 43 -13.76 -2.79 0.78
N LEU A 44 -12.52 -2.47 0.40
CA LEU A 44 -11.56 -3.46 -0.07
C LEU A 44 -11.22 -4.47 1.03
N SER A 45 -10.91 -4.02 2.25
CA SER A 45 -10.61 -4.91 3.38
C SER A 45 -11.80 -5.80 3.74
N SER A 46 -13.02 -5.26 3.69
CA SER A 46 -14.25 -6.03 3.89
C SER A 46 -14.47 -7.06 2.79
N SER A 47 -14.16 -6.72 1.54
CA SER A 47 -14.25 -7.63 0.40
C SER A 47 -13.21 -8.75 0.50
N MET A 48 -11.99 -8.44 0.97
CA MET A 48 -10.96 -9.45 1.23
C MET A 48 -11.35 -10.39 2.37
N ALA A 49 -11.97 -9.88 3.44
CA ALA A 49 -12.49 -10.71 4.53
C ALA A 49 -13.60 -11.66 4.05
N LYS A 50 -14.54 -11.16 3.23
CA LYS A 50 -15.58 -11.99 2.60
C LYS A 50 -14.99 -13.05 1.67
N LEU A 51 -13.97 -12.70 0.88
CA LEU A 51 -13.28 -13.66 0.03
C LEU A 51 -12.58 -14.73 0.87
N GLY A 52 -11.94 -14.35 1.98
CA GLY A 52 -11.34 -15.29 2.94
C GLY A 52 -12.37 -16.28 3.49
N GLN A 53 -13.53 -15.78 3.93
CA GLN A 53 -14.64 -16.62 4.38
C GLN A 53 -15.22 -17.50 3.26
N PHE A 54 -15.29 -17.00 2.02
CA PHE A 54 -15.77 -17.79 0.88
C PHE A 54 -14.82 -18.94 0.56
N VAL A 55 -13.51 -18.69 0.56
CA VAL A 55 -12.47 -19.71 0.35
C VAL A 55 -12.48 -20.72 1.51
N ALA A 56 -12.61 -20.25 2.74
CA ALA A 56 -12.66 -21.12 3.90
C ALA A 56 -13.99 -21.90 4.01
N GLY A 57 -15.09 -21.38 3.48
CA GLY A 57 -16.34 -22.15 3.32
C GLY A 57 -16.25 -23.27 2.29
N ARG A 58 -15.33 -23.17 1.32
CA ARG A 58 -15.04 -24.26 0.35
C ARG A 58 -14.13 -25.34 0.92
N PHE A 59 -13.26 -24.98 1.84
CA PHE A 59 -12.38 -25.89 2.56
C PHE A 59 -12.87 -25.99 3.99
N GLN A 60 -13.73 -26.96 4.33
CA GLN A 60 -14.36 -27.13 5.65
C GLN A 60 -13.34 -27.08 6.83
N THR A 61 -12.89 -25.89 7.23
CA THR A 61 -11.86 -25.70 8.25
C THR A 61 -12.53 -25.43 9.59
N ASN A 62 -12.56 -26.45 10.45
CA ASN A 62 -12.98 -26.30 11.83
C ASN A 62 -11.95 -25.45 12.59
N GLY A 63 -12.33 -24.24 13.01
CA GLY A 63 -11.63 -23.46 14.06
C GLY A 63 -10.30 -22.80 13.68
N SER A 64 -9.85 -22.86 12.42
CA SER A 64 -8.57 -22.27 11.96
C SER A 64 -8.72 -20.98 11.13
N GLU A 65 -9.92 -20.42 11.04
CA GLU A 65 -10.27 -19.23 10.22
C GLU A 65 -9.36 -18.02 10.50
N SER A 66 -9.16 -17.64 11.78
CA SER A 66 -8.29 -16.50 12.13
C SER A 66 -6.82 -16.76 11.83
N LYS A 67 -6.35 -18.01 11.94
CA LYS A 67 -4.93 -18.34 11.75
C LYS A 67 -4.54 -18.30 10.27
N THR A 68 -5.41 -18.77 9.37
CA THR A 68 -5.14 -18.78 7.93
C THR A 68 -5.15 -17.37 7.34
N PHE A 69 -6.05 -16.49 7.79
CA PHE A 69 -6.08 -15.09 7.33
C PHE A 69 -4.85 -14.29 7.77
N VAL A 70 -4.44 -14.45 9.04
CA VAL A 70 -3.22 -13.81 9.58
C VAL A 70 -1.98 -14.35 8.88
N PHE A 71 -1.89 -15.66 8.64
CA PHE A 71 -0.81 -16.25 7.86
C PHE A 71 -0.79 -15.74 6.40
N GLY A 72 -1.95 -15.54 5.79
CA GLY A 72 -2.07 -14.97 4.44
C GLY A 72 -1.57 -13.52 4.36
N ILE A 73 -1.92 -12.67 5.33
CA ILE A 73 -1.40 -11.30 5.43
C ILE A 73 0.12 -11.31 5.66
N PHE A 74 0.60 -12.19 6.53
CA PHE A 74 2.03 -12.34 6.78
C PHE A 74 2.79 -12.78 5.52
N ALA A 75 2.27 -13.78 4.80
CA ALA A 75 2.84 -14.26 3.55
C ALA A 75 2.83 -13.20 2.46
N LEU A 76 1.76 -12.39 2.35
CA LEU A 76 1.70 -11.24 1.45
C LEU A 76 2.76 -10.18 1.80
N GLY A 77 2.94 -9.90 3.09
CA GLY A 77 3.99 -9.01 3.58
C GLY A 77 5.39 -9.50 3.22
N VAL A 78 5.66 -10.79 3.43
CA VAL A 78 6.93 -11.42 3.02
C VAL A 78 7.09 -11.36 1.50
N PHE A 79 6.04 -11.64 0.74
CA PHE A 79 6.08 -11.55 -0.73
C PHE A 79 6.38 -10.12 -1.21
N TYR A 80 5.82 -9.10 -0.57
CA TYR A 80 6.10 -7.70 -0.89
C TYR A 80 7.57 -7.33 -0.62
N LEU A 81 8.14 -7.80 0.51
CA LEU A 81 9.54 -7.59 0.88
C LEU A 81 10.51 -8.34 -0.05
N LEU A 82 10.17 -9.57 -0.44
CA LEU A 82 10.95 -10.33 -1.42
C LEU A 82 10.80 -9.76 -2.84
N GLY A 83 9.61 -9.22 -3.18
CA GLY A 83 9.34 -8.56 -4.46
C GLY A 83 10.20 -7.32 -4.67
N SER A 84 10.50 -6.55 -3.61
CA SER A 84 11.49 -5.46 -3.68
C SER A 84 12.90 -5.95 -4.03
N ALA A 85 13.25 -7.22 -3.77
CA ALA A 85 14.50 -7.83 -4.22
C ALA A 85 14.53 -8.10 -5.73
N VAL A 86 13.38 -8.44 -6.33
CA VAL A 86 13.28 -8.80 -7.75
C VAL A 86 13.32 -7.55 -8.63
N ILE A 87 12.65 -6.46 -8.22
CA ILE A 87 12.74 -5.16 -8.89
C ILE A 87 14.20 -4.66 -8.94
N PHE A 88 15.01 -5.07 -7.96
CA PHE A 88 16.43 -4.76 -7.89
C PHE A 88 17.31 -5.65 -8.78
N ALA A 89 16.94 -6.91 -9.00
CA ALA A 89 17.70 -7.84 -9.83
C ALA A 89 17.74 -7.46 -11.32
N GLU A 90 16.77 -6.68 -11.80
CA GLU A 90 16.70 -6.22 -13.21
C GLU A 90 17.17 -4.77 -13.42
N GLY A 91 17.44 -4.01 -12.34
CA GLY A 91 17.74 -2.59 -12.40
C GLY A 91 19.22 -2.27 -12.20
N HIS A 92 19.91 -1.83 -13.26
CA HIS A 92 21.25 -1.21 -13.21
C HIS A 92 21.26 0.14 -12.46
N THR A 93 20.94 0.13 -11.17
CA THR A 93 20.99 1.28 -10.26
C THR A 93 21.58 0.77 -8.95
N GLY A 94 22.76 1.26 -8.55
CA GLY A 94 23.57 0.76 -7.43
C GLY A 94 23.00 0.99 -6.03
N TRP A 95 21.72 0.70 -5.83
CA TRP A 95 21.05 0.65 -4.53
C TRP A 95 21.40 -0.68 -3.87
N ASP A 96 21.49 -0.75 -2.56
CA ASP A 96 21.63 -2.05 -1.90
C ASP A 96 20.24 -2.71 -1.72
N TYR A 97 20.19 -4.02 -1.49
CA TYR A 97 18.94 -4.72 -1.14
C TYR A 97 18.27 -4.06 0.08
N LEU A 98 19.08 -3.63 1.05
CA LEU A 98 18.62 -2.93 2.24
C LEU A 98 17.93 -1.60 1.90
N ASP A 99 18.45 -0.84 0.92
CA ASP A 99 17.84 0.42 0.47
C ASP A 99 16.51 0.17 -0.24
N ALA A 100 16.41 -0.90 -1.04
CA ALA A 100 15.18 -1.28 -1.73
C ALA A 100 14.08 -1.70 -0.75
N VAL A 101 14.42 -2.53 0.24
CA VAL A 101 13.50 -2.93 1.31
C VAL A 101 13.12 -1.74 2.17
N TYR A 102 14.08 -0.89 2.53
CA TYR A 102 13.83 0.34 3.27
C TYR A 102 12.81 1.21 2.54
N TYR A 103 13.02 1.45 1.23
CA TYR A 103 12.12 2.23 0.39
C TYR A 103 10.72 1.61 0.28
N ALA A 104 10.62 0.29 0.16
CA ALA A 104 9.35 -0.42 0.10
C ALA A 104 8.57 -0.28 1.42
N VAL A 105 9.25 -0.40 2.56
CA VAL A 105 8.66 -0.31 3.90
C VAL A 105 8.14 1.09 4.19
N ILE A 106 8.94 2.14 4.01
CA ILE A 106 8.51 3.53 4.25
C ILE A 106 7.31 3.94 3.36
N THR A 107 7.24 3.38 2.16
CA THR A 107 6.16 3.63 1.19
C THR A 107 4.89 2.93 1.65
N LEU A 108 5.01 1.68 2.09
CA LEU A 108 3.89 0.88 2.59
C LEU A 108 3.28 1.49 3.87
N PHE A 109 4.12 2.00 4.78
CA PHE A 109 3.67 2.68 5.99
C PHE A 109 3.33 4.15 5.78
N THR A 110 3.29 4.63 4.52
CA THR A 110 2.93 6.01 4.15
C THR A 110 3.79 7.09 4.83
N VAL A 111 5.02 6.75 5.24
CA VAL A 111 5.96 7.70 5.85
C VAL A 111 6.45 8.69 4.79
N GLY A 112 6.74 8.18 3.58
CA GLY A 112 7.40 8.97 2.54
C GLY A 112 8.88 9.24 2.87
N LEU A 113 9.67 9.53 1.84
CA LEU A 113 11.06 9.98 1.97
C LEU A 113 11.15 11.48 1.66
#